data_AF-D2U3H4-F1
#
_entry.id   AF-D2U3H4-F1
#
_cell.length_a   1.000
_cell.length_b   1.000
_cell.length_c   1.000
_cell.angle_alpha   90.00
_cell.angle_beta   90.00
_cell.angle_gamma   90.00
#
_symmetry.space_group_name_H-M   'P 1'
#
loop_
_entity.id
_entity.type
_entity.pdbx_description
1 polymer ?
#
loop_
_entity_poly.entity_id
_entity_poly.type
_entity_poly.pdbx_seq_one_letter_code
_entity_poly.pdbx_strand_id
1 'polypeptide(L)'
;MVSISFSGNIFASKLSGINNNSTPLKQPTEIVSSNGKINLNSVNKSLTIDILPAVSHGQFKISHNKYDKFNVSENGIKINNATNNPANIIITEVISAEKSNINGNIAILGNNKPQLIIANPNGINCSNHCSFTNADRVSLVTYPIETKIPSNHLTNNIRGKHIHFKNIKQGKFTDAKTIQLLARSVTLESSHLNVNNITIAVHDTHIISNIFTTINNINATKFINITDDILQNIILAKNANLTIDSHSAINSKYSHYTIKNGIFNNAGTLFSNKNSHYEITNGEFYNNGTINNTEILVITGINSTIDNQEKIKSKNSHFLIRNGKFNNNGTIQNTEIAEIFADNADINNQSKIKSKIGLYEIKDGTFYNSGIMDHSQKVTIKGNNAYIVNQFILTSPKYDLTKLKSSKFLDFSFVLPHKRNANSNIELDLSKNIM
;
A
#
# COMPACT_ATOMS: atom_id res chain seq x y z
N MET A 1 64.83 3.63 -33.24
CA MET A 1 63.36 3.79 -33.29
C MET A 1 62.92 4.45 -31.99
N VAL A 2 62.37 5.65 -32.15
CA VAL A 2 61.56 6.52 -31.26
C VAL A 2 60.83 5.75 -30.14
N SER A 3 60.70 6.16 -28.87
CA SER A 3 61.22 7.27 -28.03
C SER A 3 60.74 7.08 -26.57
N ILE A 4 61.62 7.35 -25.58
CA ILE A 4 61.46 8.21 -24.38
C ILE A 4 60.20 7.98 -23.48
N SER A 5 60.18 7.57 -22.20
CA SER A 5 61.05 7.56 -20.98
C SER A 5 60.67 8.59 -19.89
N PHE A 6 60.40 8.05 -18.68
CA PHE A 6 60.58 8.60 -17.30
C PHE A 6 59.74 9.84 -16.88
N SER A 7 59.41 10.13 -15.62
CA SER A 7 59.74 9.72 -14.22
C SER A 7 58.86 10.66 -13.35
N GLY A 8 58.59 10.50 -12.05
CA GLY A 8 59.17 9.74 -10.96
C GLY A 8 58.52 10.18 -9.63
N ASN A 9 58.69 9.35 -8.60
CA ASN A 9 58.23 9.50 -7.22
C ASN A 9 59.05 10.54 -6.42
N ILE A 10 58.45 11.25 -5.44
CA ILE A 10 59.07 11.61 -4.13
C ILE A 10 57.99 11.71 -3.01
N PHE A 11 58.42 11.35 -1.79
CA PHE A 11 57.78 11.13 -0.48
C PHE A 11 57.22 12.33 0.33
N ALA A 12 56.29 11.98 1.23
CA ALA A 12 56.07 12.39 2.65
C ALA A 12 55.58 13.80 3.06
N SER A 13 54.48 13.82 3.83
CA SER A 13 54.40 14.49 5.15
C SER A 13 53.21 13.97 5.99
N LYS A 14 53.36 14.03 7.32
CA LYS A 14 52.46 13.55 8.39
C LYS A 14 51.87 14.78 9.12
N LEU A 15 50.74 14.60 9.82
CA LEU A 15 49.99 15.54 10.71
C LEU A 15 49.05 16.51 9.99
N SER A 16 47.83 16.86 10.43
CA SER A 16 47.09 16.69 11.69
C SER A 16 45.63 17.16 11.47
N GLY A 17 44.67 16.56 12.17
CA GLY A 17 43.39 17.18 12.57
C GLY A 17 42.37 17.52 11.48
N ILE A 18 41.40 16.65 11.24
CA ILE A 18 40.14 17.04 10.58
C ILE A 18 39.03 17.01 11.62
N ASN A 19 38.54 18.20 11.97
CA ASN A 19 37.33 18.42 12.74
C ASN A 19 36.12 17.81 12.03
N ASN A 20 35.39 16.95 12.74
CA ASN A 20 34.09 16.39 12.34
C ASN A 20 32.98 17.45 12.42
N ASN A 21 33.03 18.48 11.59
CA ASN A 21 31.89 19.37 11.33
C ASN A 21 31.59 19.40 9.83
N SER A 22 31.17 18.25 9.28
CA SER A 22 30.44 18.26 8.01
C SER A 22 29.01 18.73 8.28
N THR A 23 28.76 20.02 8.10
CA THR A 23 27.41 20.52 7.86
C THR A 23 26.81 19.72 6.69
N PRO A 24 25.58 19.18 6.81
CA PRO A 24 24.96 18.52 5.68
C PRO A 24 24.86 19.52 4.53
N LEU A 25 25.39 19.15 3.35
CA LEU A 25 25.19 19.91 2.12
C LEU A 25 23.69 20.10 1.91
N LYS A 26 23.21 21.35 2.05
CA LYS A 26 21.81 21.69 1.77
C LYS A 26 21.53 21.44 0.30
N GLN A 27 20.59 20.53 0.00
CA GLN A 27 20.18 20.26 -1.38
C GLN A 27 19.49 21.54 -1.93
N PRO A 28 19.92 22.09 -3.07
CA PRO A 28 19.30 23.26 -3.68
C PRO A 28 17.94 22.91 -4.32
N THR A 29 17.03 23.89 -4.43
CA THR A 29 15.86 23.77 -5.29
C THR A 29 16.34 23.94 -6.73
N GLU A 30 16.08 22.94 -7.57
CA GLU A 30 16.46 22.92 -8.99
C GLU A 30 15.22 22.58 -9.81
N ILE A 31 14.66 23.60 -10.45
CA ILE A 31 13.51 23.48 -11.34
C ILE A 31 13.92 24.01 -12.71
N VAL A 32 13.98 23.10 -13.68
CA VAL A 32 14.34 23.39 -15.07
C VAL A 32 13.15 23.03 -15.93
N SER A 33 12.45 24.03 -16.46
CA SER A 33 11.29 23.83 -17.32
C SER A 33 11.73 23.51 -18.74
N SER A 34 11.25 22.38 -19.28
CA SER A 34 11.46 22.01 -20.68
C SER A 34 10.72 22.91 -21.67
N ASN A 35 9.72 23.64 -21.18
CA ASN A 35 8.94 24.60 -21.98
C ASN A 35 9.64 25.98 -22.06
N GLY A 36 10.88 26.10 -21.58
CA GLY A 36 11.73 27.28 -21.72
C GLY A 36 11.35 28.50 -20.86
N LYS A 37 10.33 28.39 -20.00
CA LYS A 37 9.80 29.55 -19.26
C LYS A 37 10.42 29.77 -17.88
N ILE A 38 11.09 28.77 -17.30
CA ILE A 38 11.60 28.83 -15.92
C ILE A 38 12.87 27.97 -15.79
N ASN A 39 14.03 28.59 -15.57
CA ASN A 39 15.24 27.92 -15.11
C ASN A 39 15.67 28.61 -13.82
N LEU A 40 15.45 27.96 -12.67
CA LEU A 40 15.65 28.57 -11.35
C LEU A 40 16.44 27.63 -10.44
N ASN A 41 17.66 28.05 -10.14
CA ASN A 41 18.53 27.46 -9.12
C ASN A 41 18.57 28.40 -7.92
N SER A 42 17.90 28.04 -6.82
CA SER A 42 17.88 28.84 -5.59
C SER A 42 18.17 27.96 -4.38
N VAL A 43 19.15 28.39 -3.56
CA VAL A 43 19.61 27.62 -2.40
C VAL A 43 18.92 28.09 -1.10
N ASN A 44 18.35 29.30 -1.04
CA ASN A 44 18.06 29.98 0.24
C ASN A 44 16.70 30.71 0.37
N LYS A 45 15.75 30.58 -0.57
CA LYS A 45 14.39 31.16 -0.43
C LYS A 45 13.32 30.20 -0.95
N SER A 46 12.17 30.17 -0.27
CA SER A 46 10.97 29.47 -0.76
C SER A 46 10.55 30.08 -2.10
N LEU A 47 10.60 29.27 -3.16
CA LEU A 47 10.46 29.72 -4.54
C LEU A 47 9.00 29.67 -4.99
N THR A 48 8.51 30.74 -5.63
CA THR A 48 7.23 30.69 -6.34
C THR A 48 7.47 30.34 -7.80
N ILE A 49 6.80 29.30 -8.32
CA ILE A 49 6.79 28.92 -9.73
C ILE A 49 5.42 29.20 -10.33
N ASP A 50 5.41 29.83 -11.50
CA ASP A 50 4.20 29.98 -12.30
C ASP A 50 3.91 28.71 -13.09
N ILE A 51 2.62 28.47 -13.35
CA ILE A 51 2.17 27.34 -14.16
C ILE A 51 1.70 27.81 -15.53
N LEU A 52 1.68 26.88 -16.48
CA LEU A 52 1.07 27.13 -17.78
C LEU A 52 -0.44 27.42 -17.63
N PRO A 53 -1.01 28.24 -18.53
CA PRO A 53 -2.45 28.46 -18.58
C PRO A 53 -3.22 27.14 -18.62
N ALA A 54 -4.30 27.06 -17.84
CA ALA A 54 -5.13 25.87 -17.82
C ALA A 54 -5.87 25.69 -19.15
N VAL A 55 -5.83 24.48 -19.71
CA VAL A 55 -6.60 24.06 -20.88
C VAL A 55 -7.87 23.36 -20.41
N SER A 56 -9.02 23.76 -20.98
CA SER A 56 -10.32 23.19 -20.64
C SER A 56 -10.58 21.91 -21.44
N HIS A 57 -10.91 20.83 -20.73
CA HIS A 57 -11.41 19.57 -21.27
C HIS A 57 -12.70 19.19 -20.52
N GLY A 58 -13.84 19.67 -21.00
CA GLY A 58 -15.12 19.57 -20.28
C GLY A 58 -15.04 20.28 -18.94
N GLN A 59 -15.34 19.58 -17.85
CA GLN A 59 -15.23 20.10 -16.48
C GLN A 59 -13.79 20.21 -15.95
N PHE A 60 -12.82 19.63 -16.65
CA PHE A 60 -11.41 19.65 -16.23
C PHE A 60 -10.71 20.90 -16.78
N LYS A 61 -9.94 21.57 -15.93
CA LYS A 61 -9.04 22.68 -16.25
C LYS A 61 -7.63 22.25 -15.90
N ILE A 62 -6.89 21.79 -16.91
CA ILE A 62 -5.62 21.11 -16.75
C ILE A 62 -4.47 22.06 -17.07
N SER A 63 -3.57 22.26 -16.12
CA SER A 63 -2.27 22.88 -16.36
C SER A 63 -1.20 21.79 -16.39
N HIS A 64 -0.65 21.51 -17.58
CA HIS A 64 0.38 20.48 -17.78
C HIS A 64 1.75 21.12 -17.94
N ASN A 65 2.58 20.98 -16.93
CA ASN A 65 3.89 21.61 -16.82
C ASN A 65 4.98 20.55 -16.97
N LYS A 66 5.84 20.72 -17.97
CA LYS A 66 6.94 19.80 -18.27
C LYS A 66 8.29 20.37 -17.82
N TYR A 67 9.10 19.50 -17.23
CA TYR A 67 10.37 19.82 -16.62
C TYR A 67 11.46 18.84 -17.02
N ASP A 68 12.68 19.35 -17.21
CA ASP A 68 13.87 18.52 -17.30
C ASP A 68 14.31 18.12 -15.88
N LYS A 69 14.06 18.98 -14.88
CA LYS A 69 14.33 18.70 -13.47
C LYS A 69 13.24 19.30 -12.59
N PHE A 70 12.81 18.52 -11.59
CA PHE A 70 11.86 18.96 -10.57
C PHE A 70 12.31 18.48 -9.19
N ASN A 71 13.19 19.27 -8.57
CA ASN A 71 13.75 19.02 -7.24
C ASN A 71 13.36 20.16 -6.29
N VAL A 72 12.95 19.81 -5.07
CA VAL A 72 12.48 20.75 -4.04
C VAL A 72 13.37 20.64 -2.81
N SER A 73 14.03 21.74 -2.44
CA SER A 73 14.84 21.81 -1.21
C SER A 73 13.97 21.83 0.05
N GLU A 74 14.63 21.80 1.22
CA GLU A 74 14.00 21.98 2.54
C GLU A 74 13.16 23.26 2.66
N ASN A 75 13.49 24.32 1.90
CA ASN A 75 12.77 25.60 1.91
C ASN A 75 11.41 25.52 1.20
N GLY A 76 11.14 24.42 0.49
CA GLY A 76 9.92 24.21 -0.26
C GLY A 76 9.74 25.13 -1.48
N ILE A 77 8.60 24.98 -2.13
CA ILE A 77 8.15 25.81 -3.25
C ILE A 77 6.67 26.17 -3.11
N LYS A 78 6.27 27.18 -3.86
CA LYS A 78 4.89 27.65 -4.03
C LYS A 78 4.53 27.56 -5.51
N ILE A 79 3.50 26.83 -5.87
CA ILE A 79 2.95 26.74 -7.22
C ILE A 79 1.86 27.81 -7.34
N ASN A 80 2.03 28.77 -8.24
CA ASN A 80 1.08 29.87 -8.41
C ASN A 80 -0.13 29.45 -9.24
N ASN A 81 -1.25 29.14 -8.56
CA ASN A 81 -2.55 28.92 -9.20
C ASN A 81 -3.51 30.10 -8.94
N ALA A 82 -3.02 31.21 -8.37
CA ALA A 82 -3.80 32.41 -8.08
C ALA A 82 -3.95 33.28 -9.35
N THR A 83 -4.56 32.71 -10.39
CA THR A 83 -4.75 33.35 -11.69
C THR A 83 -6.23 33.59 -11.98
N ASN A 84 -6.53 34.38 -13.01
CA ASN A 84 -7.91 34.63 -13.46
C ASN A 84 -8.63 33.36 -13.97
N ASN A 85 -7.87 32.32 -14.33
CA ASN A 85 -8.41 31.04 -14.78
C ASN A 85 -7.66 29.88 -14.09
N PRO A 86 -7.95 29.62 -12.80
CA PRO A 86 -7.19 28.65 -12.03
C PRO A 86 -7.44 27.23 -12.54
N ALA A 87 -6.37 26.43 -12.56
CA ALA A 87 -6.44 25.02 -12.89
C ALA A 87 -7.10 24.24 -11.75
N ASN A 88 -7.91 23.22 -12.06
CA ASN A 88 -8.38 22.25 -11.07
C ASN A 88 -7.56 20.95 -11.09
N ILE A 89 -6.70 20.77 -12.09
CA ILE A 89 -5.66 19.74 -12.17
C ILE A 89 -4.34 20.40 -12.57
N ILE A 90 -3.31 20.24 -11.74
CA ILE A 90 -1.95 20.68 -12.03
C ILE A 90 -1.08 19.43 -12.17
N ILE A 91 -0.45 19.30 -13.33
CA ILE A 91 0.48 18.22 -13.64
C ILE A 91 1.87 18.82 -13.70
N THR A 92 2.80 18.25 -12.93
CA THR A 92 4.23 18.50 -13.04
C THR A 92 4.90 17.21 -13.49
N GLU A 93 5.34 17.17 -14.74
CA GLU A 93 5.93 15.99 -15.36
C GLU A 93 7.42 16.22 -15.64
N VAL A 94 8.26 15.29 -15.19
CA VAL A 94 9.67 15.24 -15.57
C VAL A 94 9.83 14.38 -16.82
N ILE A 95 10.37 14.97 -17.90
CA ILE A 95 10.53 14.31 -19.20
C ILE A 95 11.98 13.89 -19.50
N SER A 96 12.94 14.33 -18.70
CA SER A 96 14.35 13.90 -18.80
C SER A 96 14.57 12.53 -18.14
N ALA A 97 15.83 12.11 -18.00
CA ALA A 97 16.21 10.90 -17.24
C ALA A 97 16.41 11.16 -15.72
N GLU A 98 16.19 12.39 -15.25
CA GLU A 98 16.46 12.81 -13.87
C GLU A 98 15.37 12.35 -12.89
N LYS A 99 15.78 12.04 -11.66
CA LYS A 99 14.87 11.77 -10.54
C LYS A 99 14.37 13.05 -9.90
N SER A 100 13.22 12.97 -9.23
CA SER A 100 12.71 14.06 -8.39
C SER A 100 13.08 13.81 -6.94
N ASN A 101 13.76 14.78 -6.31
CA ASN A 101 14.06 14.77 -4.89
C ASN A 101 13.32 15.93 -4.21
N ILE A 102 12.34 15.60 -3.37
CA ILE A 102 11.47 16.54 -2.68
C ILE A 102 11.80 16.47 -1.19
N ASN A 103 12.36 17.54 -0.64
CA ASN A 103 12.81 17.63 0.75
C ASN A 103 12.08 18.69 1.57
N GLY A 104 11.12 19.40 0.97
CA GLY A 104 10.35 20.47 1.61
C GLY A 104 8.92 20.54 1.10
N ASN A 105 8.15 21.51 1.62
CA ASN A 105 6.74 21.65 1.30
C ASN A 105 6.51 22.11 -0.15
N ILE A 106 5.54 21.52 -0.83
CA ILE A 106 4.96 22.05 -2.07
C ILE A 106 3.59 22.64 -1.72
N ALA A 107 3.50 23.97 -1.74
CA ALA A 107 2.28 24.72 -1.46
C ALA A 107 1.64 25.21 -2.75
N ILE A 108 0.32 25.15 -2.87
CA ILE A 108 -0.41 25.75 -4.00
C ILE A 108 -0.97 27.10 -3.56
N LEU A 109 -0.70 28.16 -4.32
CA LEU A 109 -1.26 29.49 -4.08
C LEU A 109 -2.60 29.63 -4.81
N GLY A 110 -3.54 30.34 -4.20
CA GLY A 110 -4.88 30.57 -4.74
C GLY A 110 -5.97 30.03 -3.82
N ASN A 111 -7.21 30.43 -4.09
CA ASN A 111 -8.37 30.11 -3.26
C ASN A 111 -8.99 28.76 -3.60
N ASN A 112 -8.61 28.15 -4.72
CA ASN A 112 -9.06 26.81 -5.10
C ASN A 112 -8.04 25.75 -4.68
N LYS A 113 -8.53 24.54 -4.38
CA LYS A 113 -7.72 23.37 -4.04
C LYS A 113 -7.72 22.39 -5.22
N PRO A 114 -6.70 22.41 -6.10
CA PRO A 114 -6.67 21.50 -7.25
C PRO A 114 -6.20 20.10 -6.87
N GLN A 115 -6.30 19.17 -7.80
CA GLN A 115 -5.49 17.96 -7.81
C GLN A 115 -4.07 18.30 -8.28
N LEU A 116 -3.06 17.92 -7.50
CA LEU A 116 -1.65 17.99 -7.89
C LEU A 116 -1.17 16.60 -8.29
N ILE A 117 -0.61 16.47 -9.49
CA ILE A 117 0.02 15.25 -9.98
C ILE A 117 1.51 15.53 -10.20
N ILE A 118 2.37 14.83 -9.48
CA ILE A 118 3.82 14.82 -9.71
C ILE A 118 4.17 13.53 -10.40
N ALA A 119 4.59 13.64 -11.66
CA ALA A 119 4.96 12.53 -12.51
C ALA A 119 6.46 12.54 -12.79
N ASN A 120 7.14 11.47 -12.41
CA ASN A 120 8.52 11.25 -12.81
C ASN A 120 8.77 9.76 -13.07
N PRO A 121 8.85 9.33 -14.34
CA PRO A 121 9.14 7.95 -14.71
C PRO A 121 10.44 7.39 -14.14
N ASN A 122 11.39 8.25 -13.79
CA ASN A 122 12.71 7.88 -13.27
C ASN A 122 12.74 7.73 -11.76
N GLY A 123 11.66 8.10 -11.04
CA GLY A 123 11.53 7.95 -9.59
C GLY A 123 11.30 9.27 -8.84
N ILE A 124 10.69 9.14 -7.67
CA ILE A 124 10.36 10.24 -6.77
C ILE A 124 10.84 9.90 -5.35
N ASN A 125 11.79 10.67 -4.84
CA ASN A 125 12.24 10.61 -3.46
C ASN A 125 11.58 11.75 -2.67
N CYS A 126 10.94 11.41 -1.56
CA CYS A 126 10.29 12.34 -0.66
C CYS A 126 10.92 12.17 0.72
N SER A 127 11.76 13.12 1.13
CA SER A 127 12.58 12.98 2.35
C SER A 127 12.34 14.10 3.36
N ASN A 128 12.59 13.82 4.63
CA ASN A 128 12.62 14.80 5.74
C ASN A 128 11.35 15.67 5.84
N HIS A 129 11.36 16.89 5.27
CA HIS A 129 10.28 17.88 5.35
C HIS A 129 9.36 17.90 4.12
N CYS A 130 9.48 16.91 3.23
CA CYS A 130 8.57 16.72 2.10
C CYS A 130 7.10 16.71 2.56
N SER A 131 6.32 17.69 2.12
CA SER A 131 4.89 17.87 2.47
C SER A 131 4.14 18.51 1.31
N PHE A 132 2.80 18.46 1.37
CA PHE A 132 1.93 19.09 0.37
C PHE A 132 0.81 19.88 1.03
N THR A 133 0.59 21.11 0.59
CA THR A 133 -0.41 22.00 1.19
C THR A 133 -1.27 22.71 0.14
N ASN A 134 -2.54 22.92 0.50
CA ASN A 134 -3.57 23.56 -0.32
C ASN A 134 -3.92 22.79 -1.61
N ALA A 135 -3.91 21.47 -1.54
CA ALA A 135 -4.39 20.59 -2.60
C ALA A 135 -5.64 19.81 -2.14
N ASP A 136 -6.55 19.47 -3.06
CA ASP A 136 -7.68 18.57 -2.74
C ASP A 136 -7.21 17.10 -2.80
N ARG A 137 -6.33 16.80 -3.76
CA ARG A 137 -5.73 15.50 -3.99
C ARG A 137 -4.27 15.65 -4.40
N VAL A 138 -3.41 14.73 -3.93
CA VAL A 138 -2.02 14.63 -4.36
C VAL A 138 -1.80 13.25 -4.97
N SER A 139 -1.23 13.19 -6.17
CA SER A 139 -0.86 11.96 -6.85
C SER A 139 0.63 11.98 -7.14
N LEU A 140 1.37 11.00 -6.63
CA LEU A 140 2.76 10.75 -7.01
C LEU A 140 2.79 9.56 -7.96
N VAL A 141 3.34 9.74 -9.16
CA VAL A 141 3.32 8.72 -10.21
C VAL A 141 4.69 8.53 -10.84
N THR A 142 5.09 7.28 -11.10
CA THR A 142 6.35 6.95 -11.79
C THR A 142 6.13 6.48 -13.21
N TYR A 143 5.14 7.05 -13.88
CA TYR A 143 4.78 6.79 -15.27
C TYR A 143 4.65 8.12 -16.00
N PRO A 144 4.98 8.18 -17.30
CA PRO A 144 4.82 9.41 -18.08
C PRO A 144 3.32 9.68 -18.32
N ILE A 145 2.98 10.95 -18.47
CA ILE A 145 1.63 11.45 -18.72
C ILE A 145 1.55 11.80 -20.20
N GLU A 146 1.68 10.81 -21.07
CA GLU A 146 1.40 10.94 -22.51
C GLU A 146 0.71 9.69 -23.08
N THR A 147 -0.19 9.92 -24.04
CA THR A 147 -1.18 8.98 -24.58
C THR A 147 -0.65 8.02 -25.65
N LYS A 148 0.65 8.06 -25.98
CA LYS A 148 1.28 7.16 -26.94
C LYS A 148 2.74 6.91 -26.57
N ILE A 149 2.99 5.93 -25.71
CA ILE A 149 4.32 5.30 -25.65
C ILE A 149 4.28 4.13 -26.64
N PRO A 150 5.09 4.11 -27.70
CA PRO A 150 5.29 2.91 -28.50
C PRO A 150 5.78 1.78 -27.60
N SER A 151 5.18 0.59 -27.73
CA SER A 151 5.35 -0.58 -26.88
C SER A 151 6.78 -1.15 -26.78
N ASN A 152 7.76 -0.53 -27.44
CA ASN A 152 9.08 -1.09 -27.70
C ASN A 152 10.25 -0.45 -26.93
N HIS A 153 10.01 0.48 -25.98
CA HIS A 153 11.07 1.10 -25.16
C HIS A 153 10.95 0.85 -23.64
N LEU A 154 10.68 -0.39 -23.25
CA LEU A 154 10.84 -0.86 -21.86
C LEU A 154 12.21 -1.53 -21.68
N THR A 155 13.28 -0.74 -21.65
CA THR A 155 14.58 -1.26 -21.21
C THR A 155 14.57 -1.48 -19.69
N ASN A 156 15.02 -2.66 -19.28
CA ASN A 156 14.94 -3.29 -17.96
C ASN A 156 15.76 -2.63 -16.83
N ASN A 157 15.86 -1.30 -16.76
CA ASN A 157 16.55 -0.66 -15.63
C ASN A 157 15.58 -0.39 -14.46
N ILE A 158 15.38 -1.42 -13.62
CA ILE A 158 14.43 -1.49 -12.50
C ILE A 158 14.82 -0.54 -11.33
N ARG A 159 16.08 -0.09 -11.25
CA ARG A 159 16.63 0.69 -10.12
C ARG A 159 16.15 2.14 -10.02
N GLY A 160 15.47 2.67 -11.04
CA GLY A 160 15.00 4.07 -11.07
C GLY A 160 13.57 4.26 -10.55
N LYS A 161 12.63 3.41 -10.98
CA LYS A 161 11.19 3.74 -11.05
C LYS A 161 10.42 3.48 -9.75
N HIS A 162 10.80 4.16 -8.66
CA HIS A 162 10.17 4.01 -7.34
C HIS A 162 9.73 5.33 -6.73
N ILE A 163 8.76 5.23 -5.82
CA ILE A 163 8.46 6.29 -4.86
C ILE A 163 9.09 5.87 -3.53
N HIS A 164 10.03 6.67 -3.03
CA HIS A 164 10.72 6.38 -1.76
C HIS A 164 10.46 7.51 -0.77
N PHE A 165 9.81 7.17 0.34
CA PHE A 165 9.67 8.04 1.50
C PHE A 165 10.78 7.72 2.50
N LYS A 166 11.52 8.74 2.92
CA LYS A 166 12.62 8.59 3.86
C LYS A 166 12.57 9.63 4.98
N ASN A 167 12.60 9.17 6.22
CA ASN A 167 12.68 10.05 7.40
C ASN A 167 11.55 11.10 7.50
N ILE A 168 10.35 10.79 7.00
CA ILE A 168 9.20 11.69 7.14
C ILE A 168 8.68 11.63 8.59
N LYS A 169 8.85 12.70 9.36
CA LYS A 169 8.47 12.74 10.79
C LYS A 169 7.44 13.82 11.14
N GLN A 170 7.02 14.62 10.17
CA GLN A 170 6.10 15.73 10.43
C GLN A 170 4.70 15.25 10.82
N GLY A 171 4.06 15.99 11.73
CA GLY A 171 2.74 15.61 12.27
C GLY A 171 1.62 15.55 11.23
N LYS A 172 1.72 16.28 10.12
CA LYS A 172 0.75 16.24 9.01
C LYS A 172 1.49 16.21 7.68
N PHE A 173 1.33 15.12 6.92
CA PHE A 173 2.01 14.96 5.62
C PHE A 173 1.39 15.83 4.52
N THR A 174 0.05 15.91 4.53
CA THR A 174 -0.70 16.76 3.61
C THR A 174 -2.06 17.15 4.19
N ASP A 175 -2.61 18.29 3.76
CA ASP A 175 -4.01 18.67 3.99
C ASP A 175 -4.98 18.16 2.92
N ALA A 176 -4.48 17.45 1.90
CA ALA A 176 -5.30 16.84 0.87
C ALA A 176 -6.26 15.79 1.45
N LYS A 177 -7.45 15.70 0.84
CA LYS A 177 -8.44 14.68 1.20
C LYS A 177 -7.95 13.29 0.85
N THR A 178 -7.18 13.16 -0.24
CA THR A 178 -6.65 11.89 -0.73
C THR A 178 -5.23 12.04 -1.22
N ILE A 179 -4.37 11.09 -0.87
CA ILE A 179 -3.09 10.85 -1.53
C ILE A 179 -3.15 9.57 -2.34
N GLN A 180 -2.57 9.59 -3.54
CA GLN A 180 -2.44 8.44 -4.42
C GLN A 180 -0.97 8.21 -4.79
N LEU A 181 -0.50 6.99 -4.62
CA LEU A 181 0.83 6.57 -4.99
C LEU A 181 0.70 5.52 -6.08
N LEU A 182 1.17 5.82 -7.29
CA LEU A 182 1.12 4.90 -8.43
C LEU A 182 2.53 4.66 -8.96
N ALA A 183 3.08 3.50 -8.67
CA ALA A 183 4.44 3.18 -9.08
C ALA A 183 4.64 1.68 -9.27
N ARG A 184 5.82 1.29 -9.77
CA ARG A 184 6.25 -0.10 -9.71
C ARG A 184 6.74 -0.48 -8.32
N SER A 185 7.28 0.48 -7.55
CA SER A 185 7.72 0.24 -6.19
C SER A 185 7.44 1.45 -5.32
N VAL A 186 6.95 1.19 -4.10
CA VAL A 186 6.74 2.19 -3.06
C VAL A 186 7.43 1.70 -1.79
N THR A 187 8.29 2.54 -1.23
CA THR A 187 9.05 2.20 -0.02
C THR A 187 8.89 3.31 1.01
N LEU A 188 8.56 2.93 2.25
CA LEU A 188 8.58 3.80 3.42
C LEU A 188 9.72 3.34 4.32
N GLU A 189 10.72 4.21 4.48
CA GLU A 189 11.88 4.03 5.35
C GLU A 189 11.81 5.08 6.47
N SER A 190 11.65 4.63 7.72
CA SER A 190 11.56 5.50 8.90
C SER A 190 10.59 6.68 8.72
N SER A 191 9.44 6.43 8.11
CA SER A 191 8.51 7.45 7.63
C SER A 191 7.10 7.27 8.17
N HIS A 192 6.53 8.36 8.69
CA HIS A 192 5.18 8.45 9.23
C HIS A 192 4.29 9.29 8.31
N LEU A 193 3.37 8.64 7.60
CA LEU A 193 2.41 9.30 6.72
C LEU A 193 1.07 9.48 7.44
N ASN A 194 0.82 10.71 7.92
CA ASN A 194 -0.46 11.11 8.50
C ASN A 194 -1.31 11.79 7.42
N VAL A 195 -2.34 11.09 6.93
CA VAL A 195 -3.13 11.47 5.76
C VAL A 195 -4.62 11.22 6.00
N ASN A 196 -5.50 11.82 5.20
CA ASN A 196 -6.94 11.55 5.32
C ASN A 196 -7.30 10.23 4.63
N ASN A 197 -7.14 10.13 3.31
CA ASN A 197 -7.32 8.88 2.57
C ASN A 197 -6.04 8.55 1.81
N ILE A 198 -5.66 7.29 1.75
CA ILE A 198 -4.50 6.84 0.98
C ILE A 198 -4.87 5.72 0.03
N THR A 199 -4.39 5.84 -1.21
CA THR A 199 -4.39 4.77 -2.19
C THR A 199 -2.98 4.49 -2.64
N ILE A 200 -2.57 3.22 -2.60
CA ILE A 200 -1.28 2.78 -3.11
C ILE A 200 -1.55 1.70 -4.15
N ALA A 201 -1.14 1.94 -5.38
CA ALA A 201 -1.21 0.98 -6.45
C ALA A 201 0.21 0.65 -6.93
N VAL A 202 0.60 -0.59 -6.73
CA VAL A 202 1.91 -1.11 -7.10
C VAL A 202 1.75 -2.19 -8.14
N HIS A 203 1.95 -1.81 -9.40
CA HIS A 203 1.78 -2.69 -10.56
C HIS A 203 3.04 -2.65 -11.43
N ASP A 204 3.23 -3.69 -12.23
CA ASP A 204 4.28 -3.81 -13.23
C ASP A 204 3.88 -3.26 -14.62
N THR A 205 2.60 -2.92 -14.80
CA THR A 205 2.01 -2.44 -16.07
C THR A 205 1.58 -0.97 -15.99
N HIS A 206 1.59 -0.28 -17.14
CA HIS A 206 1.25 1.14 -17.29
C HIS A 206 -0.27 1.43 -17.23
N ILE A 207 -1.05 0.55 -16.63
CA ILE A 207 -2.50 0.63 -16.70
C ILE A 207 -3.00 1.53 -15.56
N ILE A 208 -3.16 2.83 -15.88
CA ILE A 208 -4.04 3.72 -15.12
C ILE A 208 -5.49 3.39 -15.51
N SER A 209 -5.97 2.18 -15.20
CA SER A 209 -7.38 1.84 -15.33
C SER A 209 -8.07 2.10 -13.99
N ASN A 210 -8.96 3.09 -13.97
CA ASN A 210 -10.06 3.20 -13.00
C ASN A 210 -9.75 2.87 -11.53
N ILE A 211 -8.71 3.46 -10.94
CA ILE A 211 -8.49 3.44 -9.46
C ILE A 211 -9.50 4.38 -8.74
N PHE A 212 -10.61 4.70 -9.40
CA PHE A 212 -11.67 5.60 -8.93
C PHE A 212 -13.00 4.85 -8.80
N THR A 213 -13.01 3.69 -8.14
CA THR A 213 -14.24 3.21 -7.50
C THR A 213 -14.15 3.51 -6.02
N THR A 214 -14.79 4.62 -5.67
CA THR A 214 -15.06 5.14 -4.33
C THR A 214 -15.49 4.02 -3.38
N ILE A 215 -14.79 3.86 -2.25
CA ILE A 215 -15.19 3.01 -1.11
C ILE A 215 -16.40 3.68 -0.43
N ASN A 216 -17.57 3.66 -1.07
CA ASN A 216 -18.81 4.18 -0.49
C ASN A 216 -19.88 3.10 -0.26
N ASN A 217 -19.68 1.86 -0.73
CA ASN A 217 -20.70 0.80 -0.62
C ASN A 217 -20.10 -0.57 -0.25
N ILE A 218 -19.30 -0.65 0.81
CA ILE A 218 -19.05 -1.95 1.47
C ILE A 218 -20.11 -2.11 2.56
N ASN A 219 -21.34 -2.44 2.16
CA ASN A 219 -22.32 -2.98 3.10
C ASN A 219 -21.91 -4.43 3.37
N ALA A 220 -21.21 -4.62 4.50
CA ALA A 220 -20.91 -5.92 5.06
C ALA A 220 -22.22 -6.64 5.39
N THR A 221 -22.71 -7.45 4.45
CA THR A 221 -23.67 -8.57 4.64
C THR A 221 -23.95 -9.35 3.35
N LYS A 222 -23.42 -8.96 2.19
CA LYS A 222 -23.64 -9.73 0.96
C LYS A 222 -22.42 -9.71 0.04
N PHE A 223 -21.91 -10.91 -0.21
CA PHE A 223 -20.80 -11.26 -1.08
C PHE A 223 -20.76 -10.42 -2.37
N ILE A 224 -19.62 -9.75 -2.60
CA ILE A 224 -19.33 -9.16 -3.90
C ILE A 224 -18.96 -10.33 -4.82
N ASN A 225 -19.88 -10.71 -5.71
CA ASN A 225 -19.56 -11.52 -6.87
C ASN A 225 -18.69 -10.68 -7.81
N ILE A 226 -17.38 -10.68 -7.57
CA ILE A 226 -16.40 -10.27 -8.57
C ILE A 226 -16.34 -11.42 -9.56
N THR A 227 -17.01 -11.25 -10.70
CA THR A 227 -16.96 -12.16 -11.85
C THR A 227 -15.53 -12.25 -12.36
N ASP A 228 -15.03 -13.48 -12.42
CA ASP A 228 -13.75 -13.84 -13.01
C ASP A 228 -13.78 -13.47 -14.50
N ASP A 229 -13.01 -12.46 -14.89
CA ASP A 229 -12.64 -12.30 -16.29
C ASP A 229 -11.16 -11.92 -16.40
N ILE A 230 -10.41 -12.88 -16.95
CA ILE A 230 -9.15 -12.73 -17.68
C ILE A 230 -7.93 -12.28 -16.86
N LEU A 231 -7.27 -13.24 -16.21
CA LEU A 231 -5.82 -13.21 -15.98
C LEU A 231 -5.21 -14.58 -16.29
N GLN A 232 -5.19 -14.94 -17.58
CA GLN A 232 -4.40 -16.07 -18.07
C GLN A 232 -2.92 -15.65 -18.22
N ASN A 233 -2.05 -16.42 -17.57
CA ASN A 233 -0.74 -16.83 -18.05
C ASN A 233 0.18 -15.78 -18.69
N ILE A 234 0.68 -14.84 -17.89
CA ILE A 234 2.00 -14.26 -18.15
C ILE A 234 2.78 -14.35 -16.84
N ILE A 235 3.89 -15.12 -16.84
CA ILE A 235 4.89 -15.09 -15.77
C ILE A 235 5.55 -13.71 -15.86
N LEU A 236 4.92 -12.71 -15.25
CA LEU A 236 5.46 -11.37 -15.11
C LEU A 236 6.37 -11.38 -13.88
N ALA A 237 7.63 -11.01 -14.06
CA ALA A 237 8.62 -10.99 -13.00
C ALA A 237 8.10 -10.22 -11.77
N LYS A 238 8.09 -10.89 -10.58
CA LYS A 238 7.71 -10.36 -9.26
C LYS A 238 8.60 -9.18 -8.84
N ASN A 239 8.39 -8.04 -9.47
CA ASN A 239 9.24 -6.86 -9.34
C ASN A 239 8.45 -5.66 -8.81
N ALA A 240 7.13 -5.78 -8.69
CA ALA A 240 6.30 -4.80 -8.00
C ALA A 240 6.46 -4.96 -6.48
N ASN A 241 6.72 -3.88 -5.74
CA ASN A 241 6.96 -3.97 -4.30
C ASN A 241 6.34 -2.79 -3.52
N LEU A 242 5.54 -3.09 -2.51
CA LEU A 242 5.21 -2.15 -1.43
C LEU A 242 5.96 -2.58 -0.18
N THR A 243 6.88 -1.75 0.30
CA THR A 243 7.64 -2.02 1.54
C THR A 243 7.40 -0.92 2.57
N ILE A 244 7.03 -1.34 3.78
CA ILE A 244 6.87 -0.47 4.95
C ILE A 244 7.78 -1.02 6.04
N ASP A 245 8.88 -0.31 6.34
CA ASP A 245 9.84 -0.77 7.35
C ASP A 245 9.27 -0.71 8.78
N SER A 246 9.99 -1.34 9.71
CA SER A 246 9.58 -1.43 11.12
C SER A 246 9.49 -0.09 11.85
N HIS A 247 10.09 0.96 11.30
CA HIS A 247 10.08 2.31 11.86
C HIS A 247 9.10 3.24 11.14
N SER A 248 8.30 2.70 10.21
CA SER A 248 7.35 3.45 9.42
C SER A 248 5.92 3.23 9.87
N ALA A 249 5.08 4.24 9.66
CA ALA A 249 3.66 4.15 9.91
C ALA A 249 2.85 4.87 8.84
N ILE A 250 1.69 4.31 8.51
CA ILE A 250 0.65 5.00 7.73
C ILE A 250 -0.56 5.14 8.63
N ASN A 251 -0.94 6.38 8.93
CA ASN A 251 -2.14 6.71 9.68
C ASN A 251 -3.14 7.38 8.73
N SER A 252 -4.28 6.73 8.52
CA SER A 252 -5.31 7.19 7.60
C SER A 252 -6.72 7.05 8.17
N LYS A 253 -7.71 7.63 7.49
CA LYS A 253 -9.11 7.25 7.68
C LYS A 253 -9.43 6.00 6.88
N TYR A 254 -9.17 6.05 5.58
CA TYR A 254 -9.37 4.95 4.65
C TYR A 254 -8.06 4.62 3.96
N SER A 255 -7.76 3.33 3.85
CA SER A 255 -6.60 2.85 3.08
C SER A 255 -7.01 1.84 2.02
N HIS A 256 -6.51 2.03 0.80
CA HIS A 256 -6.71 1.10 -0.30
C HIS A 256 -5.38 0.75 -0.93
N TYR A 257 -4.99 -0.52 -0.87
CA TYR A 257 -3.72 -0.99 -1.43
C TYR A 257 -4.00 -2.03 -2.50
N THR A 258 -3.44 -1.83 -3.69
CA THR A 258 -3.56 -2.78 -4.81
C THR A 258 -2.17 -3.19 -5.24
N ILE A 259 -1.91 -4.49 -5.22
CA ILE A 259 -0.62 -5.09 -5.53
C ILE A 259 -0.84 -6.13 -6.61
N LYS A 260 -0.24 -5.92 -7.78
CA LYS A 260 -0.35 -6.85 -8.91
C LYS A 260 1.03 -7.33 -9.30
N ASN A 261 1.18 -8.64 -9.44
CA ASN A 261 2.45 -9.29 -9.84
C ASN A 261 3.62 -8.85 -8.94
N GLY A 262 3.38 -8.81 -7.62
CA GLY A 262 4.28 -8.14 -6.69
C GLY A 262 4.16 -8.60 -5.24
N ILE A 263 4.95 -7.96 -4.38
CA ILE A 263 5.04 -8.27 -2.96
C ILE A 263 4.64 -7.04 -2.14
N PHE A 264 3.85 -7.27 -1.11
CA PHE A 264 3.59 -6.31 -0.05
C PHE A 264 4.26 -6.77 1.24
N ASN A 265 5.32 -6.08 1.63
CA ASN A 265 6.04 -6.30 2.88
C ASN A 265 5.66 -5.21 3.90
N ASN A 266 4.86 -5.56 4.90
CA ASN A 266 4.58 -4.69 6.03
C ASN A 266 5.35 -5.18 7.27
N ALA A 267 6.38 -4.44 7.70
CA ALA A 267 7.02 -4.59 9.00
C ALA A 267 6.63 -3.45 9.98
N GLY A 268 6.03 -2.38 9.46
CA GLY A 268 5.64 -1.19 10.22
C GLY A 268 4.22 -1.24 10.78
N THR A 269 3.65 -0.05 10.98
CA THR A 269 2.28 0.12 11.50
C THR A 269 1.34 0.70 10.45
N LEU A 270 0.25 -0.01 10.18
CA LEU A 270 -0.83 0.43 9.32
C LEU A 270 -2.07 0.70 10.18
N PHE A 271 -2.46 1.97 10.28
CA PHE A 271 -3.63 2.38 11.05
C PHE A 271 -4.67 3.06 10.17
N SER A 272 -5.91 2.62 10.31
CA SER A 272 -7.07 3.20 9.64
C SER A 272 -8.25 3.33 10.59
N ASN A 273 -8.84 4.52 10.68
CA ASN A 273 -10.00 4.75 11.57
C ASN A 273 -11.38 4.47 10.92
N LYS A 274 -11.38 4.08 9.65
CA LYS A 274 -12.55 3.62 8.89
C LYS A 274 -12.20 2.37 8.08
N ASN A 275 -12.88 2.15 6.97
CA ASN A 275 -12.74 0.91 6.19
C ASN A 275 -11.44 0.90 5.39
N SER A 276 -10.82 -0.28 5.29
CA SER A 276 -9.65 -0.50 4.46
C SER A 276 -9.82 -1.73 3.57
N HIS A 277 -9.22 -1.69 2.38
CA HIS A 277 -9.23 -2.81 1.44
C HIS A 277 -7.84 -2.99 0.82
N TYR A 278 -7.23 -4.15 1.07
CA TYR A 278 -5.98 -4.57 0.45
C TYR A 278 -6.27 -5.67 -0.57
N GLU A 279 -5.88 -5.46 -1.81
CA GLU A 279 -6.08 -6.39 -2.91
C GLU A 279 -4.71 -6.83 -3.46
N ILE A 280 -4.48 -8.13 -3.45
CA ILE A 280 -3.25 -8.75 -3.91
C ILE A 280 -3.61 -9.76 -4.99
N THR A 281 -3.05 -9.56 -6.19
CA THR A 281 -3.27 -10.42 -7.35
C THR A 281 -1.95 -10.93 -7.89
N ASN A 282 -1.83 -12.24 -8.08
CA ASN A 282 -0.61 -12.89 -8.57
C ASN A 282 0.63 -12.49 -7.74
N GLY A 283 0.49 -12.45 -6.41
CA GLY A 283 1.45 -11.81 -5.53
C GLY A 283 1.51 -12.39 -4.13
N GLU A 284 2.26 -11.73 -3.26
CA GLU A 284 2.45 -12.14 -1.87
C GLU A 284 2.24 -10.94 -0.94
N PHE A 285 1.59 -11.19 0.19
CA PHE A 285 1.45 -10.20 1.26
C PHE A 285 2.01 -10.76 2.56
N TYR A 286 3.06 -10.13 3.08
CA TYR A 286 3.70 -10.45 4.34
C TYR A 286 3.41 -9.35 5.38
N ASN A 287 2.65 -9.70 6.41
CA ASN A 287 2.46 -8.85 7.58
C ASN A 287 3.35 -9.32 8.75
N ASN A 288 4.53 -8.71 8.83
CA ASN A 288 5.49 -8.81 9.93
C ASN A 288 5.42 -7.59 10.87
N GLY A 289 4.32 -6.83 10.81
CA GLY A 289 4.10 -5.63 11.59
C GLY A 289 2.69 -5.60 12.19
N THR A 290 2.17 -4.39 12.42
CA THR A 290 0.82 -4.22 12.98
C THR A 290 -0.13 -3.61 11.97
N ILE A 291 -1.26 -4.26 11.74
CA ILE A 291 -2.43 -3.66 11.10
C ILE A 291 -3.49 -3.42 12.17
N ASN A 292 -3.95 -2.18 12.28
CA ASN A 292 -4.99 -1.77 13.22
C ASN A 292 -6.05 -0.93 12.49
N ASN A 293 -7.18 -1.56 12.20
CA ASN A 293 -8.28 -0.94 11.46
C ASN A 293 -9.52 -0.85 12.36
N THR A 294 -10.00 0.35 12.73
CA THR A 294 -11.04 0.44 13.77
C THR A 294 -12.42 -0.04 13.32
N GLU A 295 -12.70 -0.09 12.02
CA GLU A 295 -13.95 -0.58 11.45
C GLU A 295 -13.69 -1.87 10.65
N ILE A 296 -13.92 -1.86 9.34
CA ILE A 296 -13.82 -3.03 8.47
C ILE A 296 -12.46 -3.09 7.78
N LEU A 297 -11.76 -4.21 7.91
CA LEU A 297 -10.60 -4.57 7.10
C LEU A 297 -10.99 -5.67 6.11
N VAL A 298 -10.77 -5.42 4.82
CA VAL A 298 -10.90 -6.42 3.77
C VAL A 298 -9.51 -6.71 3.20
N ILE A 299 -9.13 -7.98 3.15
CA ILE A 299 -7.92 -8.43 2.46
C ILE A 299 -8.33 -9.47 1.44
N THR A 300 -8.16 -9.12 0.16
CA THR A 300 -8.47 -9.95 -0.99
C THR A 300 -7.18 -10.48 -1.59
N GLY A 301 -7.06 -11.79 -1.70
CA GLY A 301 -5.96 -12.48 -2.35
C GLY A 301 -6.45 -13.33 -3.51
N ILE A 302 -6.00 -13.04 -4.75
CA ILE A 302 -6.32 -13.83 -5.95
C ILE A 302 -5.01 -14.36 -6.53
N ASN A 303 -4.88 -15.67 -6.70
CA ASN A 303 -3.62 -16.31 -7.11
C ASN A 303 -2.45 -15.83 -6.23
N SER A 304 -2.67 -15.75 -4.91
CA SER A 304 -1.74 -15.07 -4.00
C SER A 304 -1.61 -15.79 -2.67
N THR A 305 -0.51 -15.50 -1.98
CA THR A 305 -0.29 -15.94 -0.59
C THR A 305 -0.41 -14.75 0.35
N ILE A 306 -1.24 -14.90 1.37
CA ILE A 306 -1.45 -13.92 2.43
C ILE A 306 -0.89 -14.49 3.73
N ASP A 307 0.19 -13.90 4.23
CA ASP A 307 0.93 -14.34 5.41
C ASP A 307 0.83 -13.30 6.52
N ASN A 308 0.15 -13.65 7.61
CA ASN A 308 0.19 -12.88 8.85
C ASN A 308 1.14 -13.53 9.86
N GLN A 309 2.27 -12.88 10.14
CA GLN A 309 3.25 -13.33 11.15
C GLN A 309 3.09 -12.60 12.48
N GLU A 310 2.61 -11.35 12.45
CA GLU A 310 2.50 -10.50 13.64
C GLU A 310 1.04 -10.21 13.99
N LYS A 311 0.54 -8.98 13.77
CA LYS A 311 -0.74 -8.57 14.36
C LYS A 311 -1.68 -7.94 13.34
N ILE A 312 -2.92 -8.44 13.33
CA ILE A 312 -4.07 -7.80 12.68
C ILE A 312 -5.15 -7.58 13.73
N LYS A 313 -5.59 -6.33 13.87
CA LYS A 313 -6.69 -5.94 14.75
C LYS A 313 -7.72 -5.16 13.97
N SER A 314 -9.00 -5.52 14.12
CA SER A 314 -10.07 -4.66 13.65
C SER A 314 -11.40 -4.88 14.37
N LYS A 315 -12.45 -4.14 14.01
CA LYS A 315 -13.81 -4.49 14.43
C LYS A 315 -14.27 -5.72 13.66
N ASN A 316 -14.21 -5.64 12.34
CA ASN A 316 -14.53 -6.73 11.41
C ASN A 316 -13.36 -6.96 10.45
N SER A 317 -12.94 -8.21 10.27
CA SER A 317 -12.00 -8.60 9.22
C SER A 317 -12.68 -9.56 8.27
N HIS A 318 -12.49 -9.32 6.97
CA HIS A 318 -12.93 -10.20 5.89
C HIS A 318 -11.71 -10.54 5.03
N PHE A 319 -11.36 -11.83 5.01
CA PHE A 319 -10.30 -12.35 4.17
C PHE A 319 -10.94 -13.14 3.04
N LEU A 320 -10.69 -12.73 1.79
CA LEU A 320 -11.21 -13.37 0.59
C LEU A 320 -10.05 -13.95 -0.21
N ILE A 321 -9.96 -15.27 -0.30
CA ILE A 321 -8.82 -15.95 -0.91
C ILE A 321 -9.32 -16.83 -2.04
N ARG A 322 -8.76 -16.63 -3.24
CA ARG A 322 -9.04 -17.45 -4.43
C ARG A 322 -7.74 -17.99 -5.01
N ASN A 323 -7.68 -19.28 -5.31
CA ASN A 323 -6.52 -19.93 -5.95
C ASN A 323 -5.20 -19.64 -5.20
N GLY A 324 -5.22 -19.70 -3.87
CA GLY A 324 -4.15 -19.11 -3.06
C GLY A 324 -4.06 -19.73 -1.67
N LYS A 325 -3.34 -19.04 -0.79
CA LYS A 325 -3.15 -19.47 0.60
C LYS A 325 -3.32 -18.32 1.56
N PHE A 326 -3.91 -18.62 2.70
CA PHE A 326 -3.94 -17.75 3.86
C PHE A 326 -3.26 -18.45 5.02
N ASN A 327 -2.16 -17.88 5.49
CA ASN A 327 -1.41 -18.41 6.62
C ASN A 327 -1.44 -17.40 7.77
N ASN A 328 -1.86 -17.86 8.95
CA ASN A 328 -1.83 -17.09 10.18
C ASN A 328 -0.90 -17.75 11.21
N ASN A 329 0.28 -17.18 11.35
CA ASN A 329 1.28 -17.51 12.37
C ASN A 329 1.32 -16.44 13.48
N GLY A 330 0.65 -15.31 13.26
CA GLY A 330 0.48 -14.24 14.24
C GLY A 330 -0.87 -14.25 14.97
N THR A 331 -1.27 -13.08 15.46
CA THR A 331 -2.55 -12.83 16.13
C THR A 331 -3.49 -12.02 15.25
N ILE A 332 -4.68 -12.57 15.01
CA ILE A 332 -5.84 -11.86 14.49
C ILE A 332 -6.81 -11.64 15.65
N GLN A 333 -7.10 -10.37 15.94
CA GLN A 333 -7.97 -9.99 17.05
C GLN A 333 -9.04 -9.02 16.58
N ASN A 334 -10.25 -9.56 16.39
CA ASN A 334 -11.44 -8.81 16.02
C ASN A 334 -12.31 -8.53 17.24
N THR A 335 -12.96 -7.36 17.29
CA THR A 335 -13.94 -7.08 18.37
C THR A 335 -15.31 -7.66 18.08
N GLU A 336 -15.66 -7.85 16.79
CA GLU A 336 -16.94 -8.40 16.35
C GLU A 336 -16.73 -9.64 15.47
N ILE A 337 -16.35 -9.47 14.19
CA ILE A 337 -16.32 -10.57 13.22
C ILE A 337 -14.89 -10.85 12.73
N ALA A 338 -14.53 -12.13 12.68
CA ALA A 338 -13.42 -12.65 11.87
C ALA A 338 -14.01 -13.58 10.80
N GLU A 339 -13.98 -13.17 9.54
CA GLU A 339 -14.48 -13.93 8.40
C GLU A 339 -13.35 -14.29 7.44
N ILE A 340 -13.25 -15.58 7.08
CA ILE A 340 -12.31 -16.07 6.07
C ILE A 340 -13.09 -16.91 5.06
N PHE A 341 -13.05 -16.49 3.82
CA PHE A 341 -13.58 -17.22 2.67
C PHE A 341 -12.42 -17.69 1.80
N ALA A 342 -12.42 -18.98 1.47
CA ALA A 342 -11.44 -19.62 0.60
C ALA A 342 -12.15 -20.39 -0.53
N ASP A 343 -11.81 -20.08 -1.78
CA ASP A 343 -12.26 -20.82 -2.97
C ASP A 343 -11.04 -21.31 -3.76
N ASN A 344 -10.94 -22.62 -3.94
CA ASN A 344 -9.74 -23.29 -4.47
C ASN A 344 -8.47 -22.81 -3.73
N ALA A 345 -8.55 -22.72 -2.39
CA ALA A 345 -7.54 -22.09 -1.57
C ALA A 345 -7.42 -22.74 -0.18
N ASP A 346 -6.25 -22.60 0.43
CA ASP A 346 -5.97 -23.15 1.76
C ASP A 346 -5.98 -22.07 2.85
N ILE A 347 -6.53 -22.43 4.01
CA ILE A 347 -6.49 -21.65 5.26
C ILE A 347 -5.65 -22.43 6.27
N ASN A 348 -4.54 -21.86 6.71
CA ASN A 348 -3.65 -22.43 7.72
C ASN A 348 -3.57 -21.50 8.93
N ASN A 349 -4.17 -21.89 10.06
CA ASN A 349 -3.98 -21.20 11.33
C ASN A 349 -3.04 -21.98 12.23
N GLN A 350 -1.85 -21.43 12.49
CA GLN A 350 -0.86 -22.02 13.39
C GLN A 350 -0.76 -21.27 14.73
N SER A 351 -1.36 -20.09 14.81
CA SER A 351 -1.34 -19.24 16.01
C SER A 351 -2.75 -18.83 16.38
N LYS A 352 -3.10 -17.55 16.41
CA LYS A 352 -4.27 -17.09 17.17
C LYS A 352 -5.28 -16.31 16.33
N ILE A 353 -6.55 -16.71 16.40
CA ILE A 353 -7.69 -15.95 15.86
C ILE A 353 -8.72 -15.76 16.98
N LYS A 354 -9.12 -14.50 17.22
CA LYS A 354 -10.11 -14.14 18.24
C LYS A 354 -11.17 -13.20 17.73
N SER A 355 -12.43 -13.45 18.06
CA SER A 355 -13.55 -12.54 17.77
C SER A 355 -14.78 -12.81 18.65
N LYS A 356 -15.90 -12.12 18.41
CA LYS A 356 -17.21 -12.59 18.89
C LYS A 356 -17.75 -13.68 17.98
N ILE A 357 -17.72 -13.44 16.68
CA ILE A 357 -18.25 -14.32 15.64
C ILE A 357 -17.12 -14.73 14.69
N GLY A 358 -16.89 -16.03 14.57
CA GLY A 358 -16.01 -16.63 13.56
C GLY A 358 -16.82 -17.19 12.40
N LEU A 359 -16.51 -16.79 11.17
CA LEU A 359 -17.15 -17.28 9.96
C LEU A 359 -16.08 -17.83 9.01
N TYR A 360 -16.15 -19.12 8.70
CA TYR A 360 -15.18 -19.80 7.85
C TYR A 360 -15.93 -20.52 6.75
N GLU A 361 -15.65 -20.19 5.50
CA GLU A 361 -16.27 -20.81 4.34
C GLU A 361 -15.18 -21.27 3.37
N ILE A 362 -15.16 -22.58 3.10
CA ILE A 362 -14.14 -23.22 2.29
C ILE A 362 -14.80 -23.98 1.14
N LYS A 363 -14.36 -23.70 -0.07
CA LYS A 363 -14.77 -24.39 -1.29
C LYS A 363 -13.52 -24.90 -2.00
N ASP A 364 -13.51 -26.20 -2.31
CA ASP A 364 -12.44 -26.84 -3.08
C ASP A 364 -11.02 -26.61 -2.48
N GLY A 365 -10.88 -26.71 -1.15
CA GLY A 365 -9.62 -26.36 -0.48
C GLY A 365 -9.48 -26.92 0.93
N THR A 366 -8.41 -26.53 1.62
CA THR A 366 -8.09 -27.03 2.95
C THR A 366 -8.33 -25.97 4.03
N PHE A 367 -8.89 -26.38 5.16
CA PHE A 367 -8.85 -25.63 6.41
C PHE A 367 -8.04 -26.44 7.42
N TYR A 368 -6.93 -25.89 7.88
CA TYR A 368 -6.06 -26.51 8.87
C TYR A 368 -5.85 -25.56 10.06
N ASN A 369 -6.35 -25.95 11.22
CA ASN A 369 -6.08 -25.28 12.48
C ASN A 369 -5.18 -26.14 13.38
N SER A 370 -3.98 -25.65 13.65
CA SER A 370 -3.09 -26.14 14.72
C SER A 370 -2.84 -25.08 15.80
N GLY A 371 -3.59 -23.98 15.77
CA GLY A 371 -3.52 -22.87 16.71
C GLY A 371 -4.79 -22.67 17.54
N ILE A 372 -4.91 -21.50 18.17
CA ILE A 372 -6.06 -21.12 19.00
C ILE A 372 -7.07 -20.33 18.19
N MET A 373 -8.31 -20.82 18.15
CA MET A 373 -9.47 -20.09 17.65
C MET A 373 -10.48 -19.91 18.78
N ASP A 374 -10.67 -18.67 19.22
CA ASP A 374 -11.50 -18.33 20.38
C ASP A 374 -12.53 -17.27 20.03
N HIS A 375 -13.79 -17.72 19.95
CA HIS A 375 -14.92 -16.93 19.54
C HIS A 375 -15.94 -16.85 20.67
N SER A 376 -16.19 -15.64 21.16
CA SER A 376 -16.98 -15.48 22.38
C SER A 376 -18.49 -15.68 22.23
N GLN A 377 -19.02 -15.80 21.00
CA GLN A 377 -20.46 -15.98 20.74
C GLN A 377 -20.77 -17.17 19.83
N LYS A 378 -20.26 -17.17 18.59
CA LYS A 378 -20.59 -18.19 17.59
C LYS A 378 -19.42 -18.47 16.65
N VAL A 379 -19.28 -19.74 16.28
CA VAL A 379 -18.45 -20.18 15.15
C VAL A 379 -19.35 -20.81 14.10
N THR A 380 -19.16 -20.42 12.84
CA THR A 380 -19.77 -21.07 11.69
C THR A 380 -18.66 -21.57 10.77
N ILE A 381 -18.66 -22.86 10.46
CA ILE A 381 -17.77 -23.44 9.46
C ILE A 381 -18.63 -24.07 8.37
N LYS A 382 -18.40 -23.66 7.13
CA LYS A 382 -19.04 -24.22 5.94
C LYS A 382 -17.97 -24.78 5.00
N GLY A 383 -18.29 -25.91 4.39
CA GLY A 383 -17.41 -26.65 3.52
C GLY A 383 -18.17 -27.13 2.29
N ASN A 384 -17.59 -26.94 1.12
CA ASN A 384 -18.04 -27.58 -0.11
C ASN A 384 -16.83 -28.22 -0.80
N ASN A 385 -16.76 -29.55 -0.81
CA ASN A 385 -15.55 -30.27 -1.24
C ASN A 385 -14.29 -29.77 -0.50
N ALA A 386 -14.42 -29.58 0.81
CA ALA A 386 -13.36 -29.05 1.66
C ALA A 386 -12.74 -30.15 2.53
N TYR A 387 -11.43 -30.04 2.78
CA TYR A 387 -10.73 -30.85 3.77
C TYR A 387 -10.51 -30.02 5.05
N ILE A 388 -11.12 -30.41 6.16
CA ILE A 388 -11.15 -29.61 7.39
C ILE A 388 -10.49 -30.38 8.52
N VAL A 389 -9.48 -29.76 9.14
CA VAL A 389 -8.65 -30.33 10.21
C VAL A 389 -8.52 -29.34 11.37
N ASN A 390 -8.75 -29.80 12.61
CA ASN A 390 -8.64 -28.98 13.81
C ASN A 390 -7.86 -29.69 14.93
N GLN A 391 -6.54 -29.66 14.85
CA GLN A 391 -5.65 -30.36 15.79
C GLN A 391 -5.45 -29.63 17.13
N PHE A 392 -5.97 -28.41 17.29
CA PHE A 392 -5.80 -27.63 18.51
C PHE A 392 -7.10 -26.93 18.94
N ILE A 393 -6.98 -25.85 19.72
CA ILE A 393 -8.09 -25.24 20.45
C ILE A 393 -9.05 -24.52 19.49
N LEU A 394 -10.31 -24.96 19.50
CA LEU A 394 -11.45 -24.25 18.93
C LEU A 394 -12.54 -24.06 20.00
N THR A 395 -12.67 -22.85 20.54
CA THR A 395 -13.58 -22.52 21.66
C THR A 395 -14.70 -21.55 21.22
N SER A 396 -15.95 -21.93 21.45
CA SER A 396 -17.15 -21.10 21.26
C SER A 396 -18.33 -21.60 22.09
N PRO A 397 -19.26 -20.73 22.54
CA PRO A 397 -20.54 -21.18 23.11
C PRO A 397 -21.47 -21.86 22.09
N LYS A 398 -21.38 -21.46 20.81
CA LYS A 398 -22.23 -22.00 19.74
C LYS A 398 -21.43 -22.39 18.51
N TYR A 399 -21.77 -23.53 17.93
CA TYR A 399 -21.17 -24.07 16.72
C TYR A 399 -22.25 -24.36 15.67
N ASP A 400 -22.10 -23.76 14.49
CA ASP A 400 -22.93 -24.03 13.32
C ASP A 400 -22.08 -24.68 12.25
N LEU A 401 -22.30 -25.98 12.06
CA LEU A 401 -21.61 -26.80 11.08
C LEU A 401 -22.58 -27.27 9.99
N THR A 402 -23.78 -26.70 9.86
CA THR A 402 -24.89 -27.27 9.09
C THR A 402 -24.73 -27.25 7.55
N LYS A 403 -23.61 -26.76 7.02
CA LYS A 403 -23.38 -26.62 5.57
C LYS A 403 -22.06 -27.26 5.17
N LEU A 404 -21.97 -28.58 5.35
CA LEU A 404 -20.82 -29.38 4.95
C LEU A 404 -21.24 -30.33 3.82
N LYS A 405 -20.98 -29.92 2.57
CA LYS A 405 -21.23 -30.75 1.39
C LYS A 405 -19.95 -31.45 0.97
N SER A 406 -19.98 -32.78 0.89
CA SER A 406 -18.87 -33.60 0.42
C SER A 406 -17.51 -33.26 1.07
N SER A 407 -17.54 -32.84 2.35
CA SER A 407 -16.37 -32.37 3.09
C SER A 407 -15.91 -33.43 4.08
N LYS A 408 -14.60 -33.54 4.30
CA LYS A 408 -13.99 -34.51 5.23
C LYS A 408 -13.48 -33.80 6.49
N PHE A 409 -13.68 -34.44 7.65
CA PHE A 409 -13.21 -33.99 8.95
C PHE A 409 -12.16 -34.97 9.48
N LEU A 410 -10.99 -34.46 9.87
CA LEU A 410 -9.98 -35.23 10.59
C LEU A 410 -9.55 -34.46 11.85
N ASP A 411 -9.35 -35.19 12.96
CA ASP A 411 -8.88 -34.67 14.24
C ASP A 411 -9.65 -33.41 14.68
N PHE A 412 -10.85 -33.57 15.24
CA PHE A 412 -11.64 -32.45 15.75
C PHE A 412 -11.75 -32.51 17.28
N SER A 413 -10.97 -31.67 17.96
CA SER A 413 -11.08 -31.46 19.40
C SER A 413 -11.82 -30.16 19.73
N PHE A 414 -13.03 -30.27 20.29
CA PHE A 414 -13.71 -29.14 20.90
C PHE A 414 -13.22 -28.97 22.33
N VAL A 415 -12.63 -27.82 22.64
CA VAL A 415 -12.30 -27.49 24.03
C VAL A 415 -13.47 -26.70 24.60
N LEU A 416 -14.14 -27.30 25.59
CA LEU A 416 -15.23 -26.63 26.31
C LEU A 416 -14.65 -25.48 27.14
N PRO A 417 -15.26 -24.29 27.14
CA PRO A 417 -14.74 -23.16 27.90
C PRO A 417 -14.77 -23.46 29.40
N HIS A 418 -13.62 -23.73 30.00
CA HIS A 418 -13.50 -24.21 31.39
C HIS A 418 -13.94 -23.17 32.47
N LYS A 419 -14.24 -21.92 32.09
CA LYS A 419 -14.60 -20.82 33.01
C LYS A 419 -15.47 -19.71 32.38
N ARG A 420 -16.68 -20.03 31.92
CA ARG A 420 -17.74 -19.01 31.79
C ARG A 420 -19.04 -19.59 32.30
N ASN A 421 -19.47 -19.12 33.48
CA ASN A 421 -20.77 -19.28 34.16
C ASN A 421 -21.54 -20.59 33.88
N ALA A 422 -21.90 -21.30 34.96
CA ALA A 422 -22.63 -22.57 35.00
C ALA A 422 -24.00 -22.62 34.25
N ASN A 423 -24.38 -21.59 33.50
CA ASN A 423 -25.62 -21.47 32.73
C ASN A 423 -25.40 -21.32 31.20
N SER A 424 -24.19 -21.52 30.67
CA SER A 424 -23.97 -21.50 29.22
C SER A 424 -24.13 -22.90 28.61
N ASN A 425 -25.33 -23.19 28.10
CA ASN A 425 -25.56 -24.38 27.28
C ASN A 425 -24.75 -24.25 25.98
N ILE A 426 -23.96 -25.28 25.66
CA ILE A 426 -23.24 -25.36 24.39
C ILE A 426 -24.21 -25.89 23.35
N GLU A 427 -24.37 -25.16 22.26
CA GLU A 427 -25.27 -25.51 21.16
C GLU A 427 -24.45 -25.96 19.96
N LEU A 428 -24.57 -27.25 19.61
CA LEU A 428 -23.95 -27.86 18.45
C LEU A 428 -25.06 -28.21 17.44
N ASP A 429 -25.14 -27.48 16.33
CA ASP A 429 -26.12 -27.76 15.28
C ASP A 429 -25.48 -28.59 14.15
N LEU A 430 -25.92 -29.85 14.06
CA LEU A 430 -25.57 -30.82 13.01
C LEU A 430 -26.76 -31.21 12.13
N SER A 431 -27.89 -30.49 12.23
CA SER A 431 -29.21 -30.88 11.68
C SER A 431 -29.26 -31.17 10.18
N LYS A 432 -28.17 -30.90 9.43
CA LYS A 432 -28.06 -31.08 7.98
C LYS A 432 -26.86 -31.92 7.53
N ASN A 433 -26.06 -32.45 8.46
CA ASN A 433 -24.91 -33.32 8.17
C ASN A 433 -25.23 -34.78 8.50
N ILE A 434 -26.32 -35.31 7.95
CA ILE A 434 -26.55 -36.75 8.00
C ILE A 434 -25.63 -37.36 6.95
N MET A 435 -24.76 -38.26 7.43
CA MET A 435 -23.69 -38.99 6.72
C MET A 435 -24.02 -39.38 5.29
#